data_AF-A0A659U9D7-F1
#
_entry.id   AF-A0A659U9D7-F1
#
_cell.length_a   1.000
_cell.length_b   1.000
_cell.length_c   1.000
_cell.angle_alpha   90.00
_cell.angle_beta   90.00
_cell.angle_gamma   90.00
#
_symmetry.space_group_name_H-M   'P 1'
#
loop_
_entity.id
_entity.type
_entity.pdbx_description
1 polymer ?
#
loop_
_entity_poly.entity_id
_entity_poly.type
_entity_poly.pdbx_seq_one_letter_code
_entity_poly.pdbx_strand_id
1 'polypeptide(L)'
;AAMPTARAEDKVVVFAAASLKDALDAVNKACEADVGEAATVSYAASSALAKQIEGGAPADVFISADLDWMKYLSDKKLTKPDTEVKLLGNQIVLVAP
;
A
#
# COMPACT_ATOMS: atom_id res chain seq x y z
N ALA A 1 -9.43 -3.53 -32.24
CA ALA A 1 -9.24 -2.21 -31.61
C ALA A 1 -7.96 -2.28 -30.80
N ALA A 2 -7.02 -1.35 -31.03
CA ALA A 2 -5.73 -1.33 -30.34
C ALA A 2 -5.95 -0.97 -28.86
N MET A 3 -5.48 -1.83 -27.96
CA MET A 3 -5.42 -1.53 -26.53
C MET A 3 -4.40 -0.42 -26.31
N PRO A 4 -4.64 0.55 -25.41
CA PRO A 4 -3.63 1.53 -25.09
C PRO A 4 -2.46 0.82 -24.41
N THR A 5 -1.32 0.81 -25.08
CA THR A 5 -0.03 0.48 -24.48
C THR A 5 0.37 1.64 -23.58
N ALA A 6 0.01 1.58 -22.30
CA ALA A 6 0.69 2.38 -21.29
C ALA A 6 2.10 1.78 -21.12
N ARG A 7 3.10 2.46 -21.67
CA ARG A 7 4.52 2.21 -21.39
C ARG A 7 5.08 3.55 -20.96
N ALA A 8 4.96 3.84 -19.67
CA ALA A 8 5.61 4.95 -19.02
C ALA A 8 6.08 4.42 -17.66
N GLU A 9 7.34 3.99 -17.58
CA GLU A 9 8.13 3.81 -16.35
C GLU A 9 7.27 3.50 -15.10
N ASP A 10 6.79 2.25 -14.99
CA ASP A 10 5.80 1.80 -13.99
C ASP A 10 6.38 1.80 -12.57
N LYS A 11 6.43 2.99 -11.96
CA LYS A 11 6.70 3.14 -10.53
C LYS A 11 5.64 2.41 -9.75
N VAL A 12 6.07 1.42 -8.97
CA VAL A 12 5.20 0.66 -8.06
C VAL A 12 4.39 1.62 -7.19
N VAL A 13 3.06 1.55 -7.28
CA VAL A 13 2.15 2.37 -6.50
C VAL A 13 1.81 1.64 -5.20
N VAL A 14 2.20 2.23 -4.07
CA VAL A 14 2.00 1.66 -2.75
C VAL A 14 0.96 2.47 -2.00
N PHE A 15 -0.14 1.83 -1.59
CA PHE A 15 -1.13 2.41 -0.69
C PHE A 15 -0.83 1.93 0.73
N ALA A 16 -0.38 2.83 1.60
CA ALA A 16 0.05 2.47 2.94
C ALA A 16 -0.70 3.27 4.02
N ALA A 17 -0.97 2.62 5.15
CA ALA A 17 -1.52 3.28 6.32
C ALA A 17 -0.66 4.47 6.74
N ALA A 18 -1.30 5.58 7.11
CA ALA A 18 -0.60 6.82 7.48
C ALA A 18 0.43 6.65 8.61
N SER A 19 0.23 5.71 9.53
CA SER A 19 1.18 5.39 10.60
C SER A 19 2.51 4.83 10.13
N LEU A 20 2.60 4.37 8.87
CA LEU A 20 3.82 3.82 8.27
C LEU A 20 4.68 4.87 7.57
N LYS A 21 4.24 6.14 7.52
CA LYS A 21 4.87 7.18 6.70
C LYS A 21 6.38 7.27 6.88
N ASP A 22 6.83 7.53 8.10
CA ASP A 22 8.26 7.79 8.35
C ASP A 22 9.11 6.54 8.08
N ALA A 23 8.62 5.37 8.49
CA ALA A 23 9.30 4.10 8.29
C ALA A 23 9.40 3.73 6.81
N LEU A 24 8.29 3.88 6.06
CA LEU A 24 8.23 3.50 4.66
C LEU A 24 8.95 4.50 3.75
N ASP A 25 8.93 5.80 4.08
CA ASP A 25 9.74 6.82 3.37
C ASP A 25 11.25 6.52 3.55
N ALA A 26 11.68 6.10 4.75
CA ALA A 26 13.06 5.70 4.99
C ALA A 26 13.44 4.43 4.19
N VAL A 27 12.56 3.44 4.14
CA VAL A 27 12.76 2.22 3.33
C VAL A 27 12.81 2.54 1.85
N ASN A 28 11.89 3.36 1.35
CA ASN A 28 11.84 3.73 -0.07
C ASN A 28 13.18 4.37 -0.48
N LYS A 29 13.67 5.32 0.31
CA LYS A 29 14.97 5.97 0.09
C LYS A 29 16.16 5.00 0.17
N ALA A 30 16.12 4.04 1.08
CA ALA A 30 17.19 3.05 1.23
C ALA A 30 17.23 2.07 0.05
N CYS A 31 16.05 1.65 -0.45
CA CYS A 31 15.92 0.69 -1.53
C CYS A 31 16.08 1.29 -2.93
N GLU A 32 16.03 2.62 -3.10
CA GLU A 32 16.23 3.30 -4.39
C GLU A 32 17.51 2.84 -5.13
N ALA A 33 18.60 2.64 -4.39
CA ALA A 33 19.89 2.21 -4.97
C ALA A 33 19.88 0.75 -5.44
N ASP A 34 19.16 -0.14 -4.74
CA ASP A 34 19.10 -1.58 -5.02
C ASP A 34 18.06 -1.94 -6.08
N VAL A 35 16.90 -1.27 -6.04
CA VAL A 35 15.76 -1.53 -6.93
C VAL A 35 15.85 -0.71 -8.23
N GLY A 36 16.65 0.37 -8.22
CA GLY A 36 16.84 1.25 -9.36
C GLY A 36 15.73 2.28 -9.56
N GLU A 37 14.63 2.20 -8.79
CA GLU A 37 13.51 3.13 -8.85
C GLU A 37 12.80 3.26 -7.50
N ALA A 38 12.30 4.48 -7.21
CA ALA A 38 11.49 4.77 -6.03
C ALA A 38 10.02 4.41 -6.26
N ALA A 39 9.41 3.75 -5.27
CA ALA A 39 7.97 3.52 -5.28
C ALA A 39 7.20 4.84 -5.06
N THR A 40 6.03 4.95 -5.68
CA THR A 40 5.08 6.06 -5.43
C THR A 40 4.16 5.67 -4.29
N VAL A 41 4.37 6.26 -3.10
CA VAL A 41 3.62 5.90 -1.90
C VAL A 41 2.51 6.92 -1.60
N SER A 42 1.27 6.43 -1.46
CA SER A 42 0.10 7.19 -1.01
C SER A 42 -0.27 6.80 0.41
N TYR A 43 -0.27 7.79 1.31
CA TYR A 43 -0.57 7.60 2.72
C TYR A 43 -1.95 8.13 3.09
N ALA A 44 -2.78 7.28 3.69
CA ALA A 44 -4.05 7.68 4.29
C ALA A 44 -4.53 6.66 5.33
N ALA A 45 -5.74 6.83 5.87
CA ALA A 45 -6.38 5.80 6.68
C ALA A 45 -6.59 4.53 5.84
N SER A 46 -6.31 3.36 6.40
CA SER A 46 -6.46 2.07 5.71
C SER A 46 -7.87 1.87 5.13
N SER A 47 -8.89 2.39 5.83
CA SER A 47 -10.27 2.42 5.38
C SER A 47 -10.51 3.22 4.10
N ALA A 48 -9.90 4.39 3.98
CA ALA A 48 -10.04 5.23 2.80
C ALA A 48 -9.32 4.61 1.61
N LEU A 49 -8.10 4.09 1.82
CA LEU A 49 -7.31 3.42 0.78
C LEU A 49 -8.02 2.17 0.27
N ALA A 50 -8.57 1.34 1.16
CA ALA A 50 -9.32 0.15 0.75
C ALA A 50 -10.55 0.50 -0.09
N LYS A 51 -11.29 1.57 0.26
CA LYS A 51 -12.40 2.07 -0.56
C LYS A 51 -11.95 2.62 -1.91
N GLN A 52 -10.77 3.25 -1.98
CA GLN A 52 -10.20 3.69 -3.25
C GLN A 52 -9.83 2.50 -4.14
N ILE A 53 -9.23 1.45 -3.57
CA ILE A 53 -8.91 0.20 -4.29
C ILE A 53 -10.20 -0.46 -4.79
N GLU A 54 -11.25 -0.53 -3.97
CA GLU A 54 -12.58 -0.99 -4.39
C GLU A 54 -13.14 -0.15 -5.55
N GLY A 55 -12.92 1.17 -5.51
CA GLY A 55 -13.30 2.10 -6.57
C GLY A 55 -12.45 2.01 -7.83
N GLY A 56 -11.47 1.11 -7.90
CA GLY A 56 -10.61 0.90 -9.07
C GLY A 56 -9.34 1.76 -9.08
N ALA A 57 -8.91 2.31 -7.94
CA ALA A 57 -7.62 2.98 -7.86
C ALA A 57 -6.47 1.99 -8.16
N PRO A 58 -5.48 2.39 -8.97
CA PRO A 58 -4.38 1.50 -9.37
C PRO A 58 -3.33 1.42 -8.24
N ALA A 59 -3.53 0.53 -7.27
CA ALA A 59 -2.55 0.21 -6.24
C ALA A 59 -1.94 -1.18 -6.50
N ASP A 60 -0.60 -1.24 -6.56
CA ASP A 60 0.13 -2.50 -6.73
C ASP A 60 0.34 -3.21 -5.38
N VAL A 61 0.57 -2.42 -4.33
CA VAL A 61 0.80 -2.89 -2.96
C VAL A 61 -0.12 -2.16 -2.00
N PHE A 62 -0.79 -2.90 -1.13
CA PHE A 62 -1.60 -2.35 -0.05
C PHE A 62 -1.05 -2.79 1.31
N ILE A 63 -0.78 -1.82 2.20
CA ILE A 63 -0.32 -2.07 3.56
C ILE A 63 -1.30 -1.44 4.55
N SER A 64 -2.12 -2.29 5.16
CA SER A 64 -3.13 -1.90 6.16
C SER A 64 -2.53 -1.82 7.56
N ALA A 65 -3.07 -0.94 8.41
CA ALA A 65 -2.77 -0.90 9.85
C ALA A 65 -3.52 -1.97 10.65
N ASP A 66 -4.55 -2.60 10.07
CA ASP A 66 -5.33 -3.67 10.67
C ASP A 66 -5.67 -4.79 9.67
N LEU A 67 -6.12 -5.93 10.18
CA LEU A 67 -6.48 -7.09 9.37
C LEU A 67 -7.87 -6.98 8.74
N ASP A 68 -8.75 -6.13 9.28
CA ASP A 68 -10.13 -6.03 8.82
C ASP A 68 -10.21 -5.40 7.42
N TRP A 69 -9.40 -4.38 7.14
CA TRP A 69 -9.34 -3.78 5.80
C TRP A 69 -8.62 -4.66 4.77
N MET A 70 -7.65 -5.48 5.20
CA MET A 70 -7.06 -6.48 4.30
C MET A 70 -8.10 -7.55 3.96
N LYS A 71 -8.81 -8.07 4.96
CA LYS A 71 -9.90 -9.04 4.78
C LYS A 71 -11.02 -8.47 3.91
N TYR A 72 -11.38 -7.21 4.08
CA TYR A 72 -12.39 -6.54 3.27
C TYR A 72 -12.07 -6.57 1.76
N LEU A 73 -10.81 -6.31 1.39
CA LEU A 73 -10.36 -6.39 0.00
C LEU A 73 -10.25 -7.85 -0.49
N SER A 74 -9.82 -8.76 0.38
CA SER A 74 -9.71 -10.20 0.09
C SER A 74 -11.08 -10.84 -0.19
N ASP A 75 -12.08 -10.56 0.64
CA ASP A 75 -13.45 -11.03 0.47
C ASP A 75 -14.05 -10.54 -0.88
N LYS A 76 -13.61 -9.37 -1.35
CA LYS A 76 -13.98 -8.79 -2.65
C LYS A 76 -13.12 -9.28 -3.82
N LYS A 77 -12.14 -10.15 -3.56
CA LYS A 77 -11.19 -10.68 -4.57
C LYS A 77 -10.37 -9.58 -5.25
N LEU A 78 -10.09 -8.50 -4.50
CA LEU A 78 -9.26 -7.38 -4.95
C LEU A 78 -7.79 -7.54 -4.54
N THR A 79 -7.46 -8.62 -3.81
CA THR A 79 -6.11 -9.04 -3.46
C THR A 79 -5.82 -10.42 -4.03
N LYS A 80 -4.53 -10.78 -4.11
CA LYS A 80 -4.10 -12.15 -4.39
C LYS A 80 -3.87 -12.88 -3.06
N PRO A 81 -4.62 -13.95 -2.73
CA PRO A 81 -4.52 -14.61 -1.42
C PRO A 81 -3.10 -15.06 -1.07
N ASP A 82 -2.34 -15.55 -2.06
CA ASP A 82 -0.97 -16.03 -1.86
C ASP A 82 0.05 -14.91 -1.55
N THR A 83 -0.35 -13.64 -1.70
CA THR A 83 0.49 -12.47 -1.42
C THR A 83 0.18 -11.81 -0.07
N GLU A 84 -0.88 -12.24 0.62
CA GLU A 84 -1.28 -11.66 1.89
C GLU A 84 -0.37 -12.13 3.02
N VAL A 85 0.33 -11.19 3.65
CA VAL A 85 1.26 -11.48 4.75
C VAL A 85 1.03 -10.56 5.93
N LYS A 86 1.16 -11.11 7.15
CA LYS A 86 1.19 -10.32 8.39
C LYS A 86 2.61 -9.80 8.59
N LEU A 87 2.89 -8.62 8.06
CA LEU A 87 4.24 -8.07 8.01
C LEU A 87 4.70 -7.44 9.33
N LEU A 88 3.82 -6.67 9.97
CA LEU A 88 4.18 -5.78 11.09
C LEU A 88 3.18 -5.92 12.25
N GLY A 89 3.64 -5.58 13.45
CA GLY A 89 2.81 -5.40 14.64
C GLY A 89 3.08 -4.04 15.28
N ASN A 90 2.13 -3.53 16.05
CA ASN A 90 2.28 -2.26 16.76
C ASN A 90 1.56 -2.31 18.13
N GLN A 91 1.78 -1.29 18.95
CA GLN A 91 1.13 -1.12 20.25
C GLN A 91 0.33 0.19 20.28
N ILE A 92 -0.85 0.16 20.92
CA ILE A 92 -1.65 1.36 21.17
C ILE A 92 -1.12 2.03 22.44
N VAL A 93 -0.83 3.33 22.36
CA VAL A 93 -0.28 4.12 23.46
C VAL A 93 -1.16 5.33 23.76
N LEU A 94 -1.12 5.78 25.01
CA LEU A 94 -1.71 7.05 25.42
C LEU A 94 -0.62 8.13 25.45
N VAL A 95 -0.86 9.25 24.79
CA VAL A 95 0.06 10.39 24.72
C VAL A 95 -0.61 11.64 25.29
N ALA A 96 0.18 12.50 25.95
CA ALA A 96 -0.24 13.81 26.45
C ALA A 96 0.80 14.88 26.06
N PRO A 97 0.41 16.15 25.90
CA PRO A 97 1.33 17.25 25.57
C PRO A 97 2.39 17.53 26.64
#